data_AF-A0AAE3JTJ9-F1
#
_entry.id   AF-A0AAE3JTJ9-F1
#
_cell.length_a   1.000
_cell.length_b   1.000
_cell.length_c   1.000
_cell.angle_alpha   90.00
_cell.angle_beta   90.00
_cell.angle_gamma   90.00
#
_symmetry.space_group_name_H-M   'P 1'
#
loop_
_entity.id
_entity.type
_entity.pdbx_description
1 polymer ?
#
loop_
_entity_poly.entity_id
_entity_poly.type
_entity_poly.pdbx_seq_one_letter_code
_entity_poly.pdbx_strand_id
1 'polypeptide(L)'
;MSRCLIFSFTLIYLSFVYVQAQPMVTKETKVLLVMDPVTEDFRFMELFDDRNNVETLGVKYPGHGIYIGLLQGGYELHDERIRPEGNAVITIYTDQQLIAGNLDFPEKNYPIGRDFKMQGNSVRVVSNKKGELILKMK
;
A
#
# COMPACT_ATOMS: atom_id res chain seq x y z
N MET A 1 55.35 12.00 5.55
CA MET A 1 54.33 11.32 4.72
C MET A 1 53.08 10.87 5.50
N SER A 2 52.86 11.35 6.73
CA SER A 2 51.80 10.82 7.62
C SER A 2 50.54 11.70 7.73
N ARG A 3 50.43 12.76 6.93
CA ARG A 3 49.30 13.72 6.99
C ARG A 3 48.21 13.49 5.92
N CYS A 4 48.49 12.73 4.86
CA CYS A 4 47.48 12.38 3.85
C CYS A 4 46.54 11.25 4.29
N LEU A 5 47.03 10.31 5.11
CA LEU A 5 46.27 9.12 5.49
C LEU A 5 45.06 9.42 6.39
N ILE A 6 45.13 10.51 7.16
CA ILE A 6 44.05 10.92 8.06
C ILE A 6 42.89 11.52 7.25
N PHE A 7 43.18 12.25 6.15
CA PHE A 7 42.15 12.92 5.34
C PHE A 7 41.32 11.93 4.51
N SER A 8 41.92 10.84 4.05
CA SER A 8 41.19 9.78 3.33
C SER A 8 40.24 8.99 4.24
N PHE A 9 40.53 8.87 5.53
CA PHE A 9 39.66 8.14 6.46
C PHE A 9 38.40 8.91 6.83
N THR A 10 38.47 10.24 6.91
CA THR A 10 37.31 11.10 7.22
C THR A 10 36.27 11.11 6.10
N LEU A 11 36.70 10.97 4.84
CA LEU A 11 35.82 11.05 3.67
C LEU A 11 34.94 9.78 3.51
N ILE A 12 35.43 8.63 3.96
CA ILE A 12 34.69 7.35 3.92
C ILE A 12 33.59 7.29 5.00
N TYR A 13 33.79 7.98 6.13
CA TYR A 13 32.82 7.98 7.23
C TYR A 13 31.58 8.84 6.91
N LEU A 14 31.72 9.86 6.05
CA LEU A 14 30.60 10.72 5.62
C LEU A 14 29.66 10.06 4.60
N SER A 15 30.11 9.04 3.86
CA SER A 15 29.26 8.32 2.89
C SER A 15 28.31 7.30 3.51
N PHE A 16 28.45 7.00 4.81
CA PHE A 16 27.59 6.04 5.51
C PHE A 16 26.31 6.65 6.08
N VAL A 17 26.14 7.96 5.97
CA VAL A 17 24.98 8.63 6.56
C VAL A 17 24.02 9.05 5.45
N TYR A 18 22.81 8.46 5.51
CA TYR A 18 21.61 8.85 4.79
C TYR A 18 21.40 8.29 3.37
N VAL A 19 21.23 6.95 3.29
CA VAL A 19 20.22 6.42 2.35
C VAL A 19 18.84 6.73 2.95
N GLN A 20 18.36 7.95 2.74
CA GLN A 20 16.97 8.29 3.02
C GLN A 20 16.13 7.63 1.93
N ALA A 21 15.27 6.69 2.32
CA ALA A 21 14.25 6.15 1.43
C ALA A 21 13.46 7.33 0.86
N GLN A 22 13.52 7.51 -0.46
CA GLN A 22 12.95 8.68 -1.10
C GLN A 22 11.44 8.45 -1.24
N PRO A 23 10.58 9.31 -0.65
CA PRO A 23 9.15 9.16 -0.78
C PRO A 23 8.75 9.39 -2.24
N MET A 24 8.05 8.43 -2.85
CA MET A 24 7.54 8.58 -4.21
C MET A 24 6.26 9.41 -4.17
N VAL A 25 6.33 10.65 -4.66
CA VAL A 25 5.16 11.50 -4.85
C VAL A 25 4.71 11.40 -6.30
N THR A 26 3.95 10.35 -6.61
CA THR A 26 3.26 10.21 -7.90
C THR A 26 1.86 10.84 -7.79
N LYS A 27 1.37 11.34 -8.93
CA LYS A 27 0.03 11.92 -9.01
C LYS A 27 -1.03 10.88 -8.62
N GLU A 28 -0.87 9.66 -9.14
CA GLU A 28 -1.65 8.46 -8.82
C GLU A 28 -0.77 7.22 -9.06
N THR A 29 -0.83 6.22 -8.20
CA THR A 29 -0.15 4.93 -8.33
C THR A 29 -1.19 3.81 -8.31
N LYS A 30 -1.14 2.90 -9.28
CA LYS A 30 -2.00 1.71 -9.29
C LYS A 30 -1.51 0.71 -8.26
N VAL A 31 -2.42 0.20 -7.44
CA VAL A 31 -2.10 -0.70 -6.32
C VAL A 31 -3.03 -1.91 -6.31
N LEU A 32 -2.54 -2.99 -5.71
CA LEU A 32 -3.33 -4.15 -5.32
C LEU A 32 -3.65 -4.03 -3.84
N LEU A 33 -4.92 -4.26 -3.48
CA LEU A 33 -5.38 -4.28 -2.11
C LEU A 33 -5.84 -5.69 -1.74
N VAL A 34 -5.33 -6.19 -0.62
CA VAL A 34 -5.61 -7.54 -0.13
C VAL A 34 -6.56 -7.45 1.05
N MET A 35 -7.74 -8.05 0.89
CA MET A 35 -8.77 -8.19 1.90
C MET A 35 -8.65 -9.54 2.60
N ASP A 36 -8.63 -9.50 3.92
CA ASP A 36 -8.60 -10.68 4.77
C ASP A 36 -10.01 -11.30 4.87
N PRO A 37 -10.16 -12.60 4.58
CA PRO A 37 -11.48 -13.23 4.51
C PRO A 37 -12.12 -13.45 5.88
N VAL A 38 -11.36 -13.34 6.98
CA VAL A 38 -11.86 -13.54 8.35
C VAL A 38 -12.33 -12.21 8.93
N THR A 39 -11.56 -11.15 8.72
CA THR A 39 -11.89 -9.82 9.26
C THR A 39 -12.68 -8.94 8.32
N GLU A 40 -12.78 -9.31 7.04
CA GLU A 40 -13.46 -8.54 5.99
C GLU A 40 -12.88 -7.12 5.82
N ASP A 41 -11.64 -6.92 6.29
CA ASP A 41 -10.91 -5.66 6.27
C ASP A 41 -9.69 -5.73 5.35
N PHE A 42 -9.34 -4.59 4.72
CA PHE A 42 -8.10 -4.46 3.95
C PHE A 42 -6.89 -4.48 4.87
N ARG A 43 -5.96 -5.41 4.61
CA ARG A 43 -4.76 -5.60 5.42
C ARG A 43 -3.52 -5.02 4.78
N PHE A 44 -3.31 -5.32 3.49
CA PHE A 44 -2.06 -5.04 2.77
C PHE A 44 -2.32 -4.37 1.43
N MET A 45 -1.29 -3.67 0.95
CA MET A 45 -1.24 -3.05 -0.36
C MET A 45 0.12 -3.32 -0.99
N GLU A 46 0.11 -3.60 -2.27
CA GLU A 46 1.31 -3.79 -3.08
C GLU A 46 1.21 -2.95 -4.35
N LEU A 47 2.36 -2.69 -4.98
CA LEU A 47 2.38 -2.09 -6.31
C LEU A 47 1.70 -3.05 -7.29
N PHE A 48 0.83 -2.50 -8.13
CA PHE A 48 0.28 -3.25 -9.21
C PHE A 48 1.38 -3.54 -10.25
N ASP A 49 1.62 -4.82 -10.54
CA ASP A 49 2.51 -5.27 -11.62
C ASP A 49 1.65 -5.99 -12.67
N ASP A 50 1.73 -5.56 -13.94
CA ASP A 50 1.04 -6.18 -15.07
C ASP A 50 1.45 -7.65 -15.29
N ARG A 51 2.58 -8.09 -14.73
CA ARG A 51 3.04 -9.49 -14.77
C ARG A 51 2.32 -10.38 -13.77
N ASN A 52 1.67 -9.81 -12.76
CA ASN A 52 0.92 -10.57 -11.78
C ASN A 52 -0.33 -11.14 -12.46
N ASN A 53 -0.38 -12.46 -12.59
CA ASN A 53 -1.57 -13.16 -13.05
C ASN A 53 -2.39 -13.66 -11.84
N VAL A 54 -3.65 -14.01 -12.11
CA VAL A 54 -4.59 -14.49 -11.08
C VAL A 54 -4.04 -15.72 -10.33
N GLU A 55 -3.34 -16.63 -11.01
CA GLU A 55 -2.79 -17.84 -10.40
C GLU A 55 -1.69 -17.53 -9.37
N THR A 56 -0.71 -16.70 -9.75
CA THR A 56 0.39 -16.28 -8.88
C THR A 56 -0.13 -15.51 -7.67
N LEU A 57 -1.09 -14.61 -7.88
CA LEU A 57 -1.75 -13.88 -6.80
C LEU A 57 -2.55 -14.80 -5.87
N GLY A 58 -3.21 -15.84 -6.41
CA GLY A 58 -3.93 -16.83 -5.63
C GLY A 58 -3.03 -17.71 -4.77
N VAL A 59 -1.82 -18.02 -5.27
CA VAL A 59 -0.78 -18.73 -4.49
C VAL A 59 -0.17 -17.81 -3.42
N LYS A 60 0.08 -16.53 -3.75
CA LYS A 60 0.63 -15.54 -2.82
C LYS A 60 -0.35 -15.19 -1.69
N TYR A 61 -1.65 -15.16 -2.00
CA TYR A 61 -2.73 -14.74 -1.08
C TYR A 61 -3.89 -15.74 -1.07
N PRO A 62 -3.70 -16.96 -0.55
CA PRO A 62 -4.72 -18.00 -0.60
C PRO A 62 -5.97 -17.59 0.17
N GLY A 63 -7.13 -17.67 -0.49
CA GLY A 63 -8.44 -17.37 0.09
C GLY A 63 -8.76 -15.90 0.34
N HIS A 64 -7.85 -14.98 0.01
CA HIS A 64 -8.05 -13.54 0.20
C HIS A 64 -8.75 -12.91 -1.01
N GLY A 65 -9.51 -11.85 -0.77
CA GLY A 65 -10.04 -11.01 -1.84
C GLY A 65 -8.95 -10.05 -2.33
N ILE A 66 -8.75 -9.95 -3.65
CA ILE A 66 -7.77 -9.02 -4.23
C ILE A 66 -8.47 -8.02 -5.13
N TYR A 67 -8.31 -6.74 -4.80
CA TYR A 67 -8.94 -5.61 -5.47
C TYR A 67 -7.90 -4.70 -6.10
N ILE A 68 -8.25 -4.08 -7.22
CA ILE A 68 -7.43 -3.02 -7.82
C ILE A 68 -7.84 -1.69 -7.20
N GLY A 69 -6.86 -0.81 -7.02
CA GLY A 69 -7.14 0.57 -6.64
C GLY A 69 -6.09 1.54 -7.14
N LEU A 70 -6.30 2.80 -6.76
CA LEU A 70 -5.37 3.92 -6.96
C LEU A 70 -4.99 4.49 -5.61
N LEU A 71 -3.71 4.77 -5.44
CA LEU A 71 -3.14 5.50 -4.33
C LEU A 71 -2.72 6.89 -4.80
N GLN A 72 -3.20 7.93 -4.13
CA GLN A 72 -2.85 9.32 -4.38
C GLN A 72 -2.17 9.90 -3.14
N GLY A 73 -0.96 10.43 -3.31
CA GLY A 73 -0.14 10.96 -2.23
C GLY A 73 1.19 10.22 -2.04
N GLY A 74 1.94 10.60 -1.02
CA GLY A 74 3.22 9.98 -0.67
C GLY A 74 3.05 8.57 -0.12
N TYR A 75 4.04 7.72 -0.41
CA TYR A 75 4.13 6.39 0.16
C TYR A 75 5.57 5.91 0.25
N GLU A 76 5.79 4.97 1.17
CA GLU A 76 7.03 4.24 1.34
C GLU A 76 6.87 2.81 0.82
N LEU A 77 7.92 2.28 0.21
CA LEU A 77 8.00 0.89 -0.21
C LEU A 77 8.87 0.11 0.78
N HIS A 78 8.30 -0.92 1.40
CA HIS A 78 9.00 -1.82 2.30
C HIS A 78 8.67 -3.27 1.93
N ASP A 79 9.67 -4.05 1.52
CA ASP A 79 9.52 -5.47 1.18
C ASP A 79 8.32 -5.74 0.23
N GLU A 80 8.29 -5.02 -0.91
CA GLU A 80 7.22 -5.05 -1.93
C GLU A 80 5.85 -4.52 -1.48
N ARG A 81 5.71 -4.12 -0.22
CA ARG A 81 4.48 -3.56 0.33
C ARG A 81 4.53 -2.04 0.31
N ILE A 82 3.39 -1.46 -0.01
CA ILE A 82 3.18 -0.02 0.01
C ILE A 82 2.60 0.37 1.34
N ARG A 83 3.29 1.29 2.01
CA ARG A 83 2.79 1.99 3.18
C ARG A 83 2.49 3.45 2.83
N PRO A 84 1.21 3.85 2.73
CA PRO A 84 0.89 5.23 2.42
C PRO A 84 1.18 6.15 3.60
N GLU A 85 1.60 7.36 3.26
CA GLU A 85 1.85 8.44 4.22
C GLU A 85 0.55 9.11 4.67
N GLY A 86 0.66 9.96 5.71
CA GLY A 86 -0.45 10.76 6.20
C GLY A 86 -1.07 11.62 5.11
N ASN A 87 -2.40 11.66 5.07
CA ASN A 87 -3.24 12.31 4.05
C ASN A 87 -3.34 11.63 2.68
N ALA A 88 -2.67 10.50 2.45
CA ALA A 88 -2.87 9.75 1.22
C ALA A 88 -4.35 9.31 1.06
N VAL A 89 -4.83 9.33 -0.18
CA VAL A 89 -6.17 8.91 -0.57
C VAL A 89 -6.06 7.62 -1.35
N ILE A 90 -6.88 6.65 -1.00
CA ILE A 90 -6.91 5.35 -1.67
C ILE A 90 -8.31 5.15 -2.24
N THR A 91 -8.39 4.94 -3.54
CA THR A 91 -9.63 4.59 -4.24
C THR A 91 -9.58 3.11 -4.59
N ILE A 92 -10.57 2.34 -4.17
CA ILE A 92 -10.66 0.90 -4.37
C ILE A 92 -11.82 0.64 -5.31
N TYR A 93 -11.57 -0.06 -6.41
CA TYR A 93 -12.60 -0.46 -7.37
C TYR A 93 -13.20 -1.79 -6.95
N THR A 94 -14.31 -1.73 -6.22
CA THR A 94 -14.92 -2.90 -5.56
C THR A 94 -15.60 -3.84 -6.56
N ASP A 95 -15.88 -3.37 -7.77
CA ASP A 95 -16.38 -4.15 -8.90
C ASP A 95 -15.26 -4.76 -9.76
N GLN A 96 -14.02 -4.31 -9.60
CA GLN A 96 -12.83 -4.81 -10.31
C GLN A 96 -12.00 -5.73 -9.40
N GLN A 97 -12.61 -6.82 -8.99
CA GLN A 97 -11.95 -7.85 -8.21
C GLN A 97 -11.14 -8.78 -9.12
N LEU A 98 -9.84 -8.92 -8.85
CA LEU A 98 -8.96 -9.83 -9.59
C LEU A 98 -9.09 -11.27 -9.11
N ILE A 99 -9.26 -11.43 -7.80
CA ILE A 99 -9.53 -12.72 -7.16
C ILE A 99 -10.73 -12.51 -6.26
N ALA A 100 -11.87 -13.04 -6.72
CA ALA A 100 -12.96 -13.39 -5.84
C ALA A 100 -12.39 -14.42 -4.87
N GLY A 101 -12.12 -14.01 -3.63
CA GLY A 101 -11.81 -14.96 -2.58
C GLY A 101 -13.06 -15.79 -2.28
N ASN A 102 -13.24 -16.17 -1.02
CA ASN A 102 -14.48 -16.85 -0.62
C ASN A 102 -15.68 -15.89 -0.42
N LEU A 103 -15.52 -14.60 -0.69
CA LEU A 103 -16.48 -13.56 -0.32
C LEU A 103 -16.57 -12.49 -1.41
N ASP A 104 -17.80 -12.07 -1.68
CA ASP A 104 -18.11 -10.82 -2.38
C ASP A 104 -17.70 -9.62 -1.52
N PHE A 105 -17.56 -8.44 -2.14
CA PHE A 105 -17.22 -7.22 -1.40
C PHE A 105 -18.30 -6.87 -0.34
N PRO A 106 -17.96 -6.78 0.95
CA PRO A 106 -18.92 -6.59 2.03
C PRO A 106 -19.25 -5.10 2.22
N GLU A 107 -20.01 -4.52 1.27
CA GLU A 107 -20.31 -3.08 1.20
C GLU A 107 -20.85 -2.51 2.52
N LYS A 108 -21.68 -3.28 3.24
CA LYS A 108 -22.29 -2.88 4.52
C LYS A 108 -21.27 -2.65 5.64
N ASN A 109 -20.08 -3.24 5.54
CA ASN A 109 -19.05 -3.09 6.55
C ASN A 109 -18.28 -1.76 6.41
N TYR A 110 -18.47 -1.02 5.33
CA TYR A 110 -17.76 0.23 5.07
C TYR A 110 -18.70 1.44 5.03
N PRO A 111 -19.44 1.75 6.11
CA PRO A 111 -20.22 2.98 6.14
C PRO A 111 -19.29 4.20 6.15
N ILE A 112 -19.73 5.28 5.51
CA ILE A 112 -19.00 6.56 5.49
C ILE A 112 -18.75 7.03 6.92
N GLY A 113 -17.53 7.45 7.20
CA GLY A 113 -17.07 7.86 8.54
C GLY A 113 -16.49 6.73 9.39
N ARG A 114 -16.61 5.46 8.97
CA ARG A 114 -15.94 4.33 9.65
C ARG A 114 -14.44 4.57 9.68
N ASP A 115 -13.86 4.39 10.86
CA ASP A 115 -12.42 4.36 11.07
C ASP A 115 -11.96 2.93 11.31
N PHE A 116 -10.86 2.52 10.68
CA PHE A 116 -10.25 1.21 10.88
C PHE A 116 -8.73 1.27 10.69
N LYS A 117 -8.05 0.14 10.96
CA LYS A 117 -6.60 0.02 10.83
C LYS A 117 -6.24 -0.76 9.58
N MET A 118 -5.40 -0.17 8.74
CA MET A 118 -4.80 -0.83 7.58
C MET A 118 -3.28 -0.66 7.65
N GLN A 119 -2.54 -1.77 7.66
CA GLN A 119 -1.08 -1.77 7.87
C GLN A 119 -0.61 -0.93 9.09
N GLY A 120 -1.40 -0.91 10.16
CA GLY A 120 -1.12 -0.12 11.37
C GLY A 120 -1.51 1.37 11.29
N ASN A 121 -1.73 1.92 10.10
CA ASN A 121 -2.19 3.29 9.89
C ASN A 121 -3.69 3.41 10.13
N SER A 122 -4.14 4.54 10.68
CA SER A 122 -5.57 4.81 10.85
C SER A 122 -6.14 5.32 9.53
N VAL A 123 -7.24 4.72 9.08
CA VAL A 123 -7.88 5.04 7.82
C VAL A 123 -9.35 5.32 8.05
N ARG A 124 -9.88 6.31 7.32
CA ARG A 124 -11.31 6.68 7.35
C ARG A 124 -11.95 6.39 6.01
N VAL A 125 -13.14 5.80 6.03
CA VAL A 125 -14.02 5.72 4.86
C VAL A 125 -14.60 7.11 4.58
N VAL A 126 -14.30 7.69 3.42
CA VAL A 126 -14.80 9.02 3.02
C VAL A 126 -15.90 8.93 1.97
N SER A 127 -15.93 7.85 1.18
CA SER A 127 -17.00 7.55 0.23
C SER A 127 -17.12 6.05 0.08
N ASN A 128 -18.35 5.55 0.01
CA ASN A 128 -18.65 4.17 -0.38
C ASN A 128 -19.84 4.25 -1.34
N LYS A 129 -19.55 4.05 -2.63
CA LYS A 129 -20.53 4.07 -3.71
C LYS A 129 -20.41 2.74 -4.45
N LYS A 130 -21.45 2.38 -5.20
CA LYS A 130 -21.42 1.19 -6.04
C LYS A 130 -20.19 1.18 -6.94
N GLY A 131 -19.32 0.18 -6.75
CA GLY A 131 -18.09 -0.01 -7.53
C GLY A 131 -16.87 0.77 -7.01
N GLU A 132 -17.01 1.67 -6.03
CA GLU A 132 -15.93 2.53 -5.58
C GLU A 132 -15.98 2.79 -4.07
N LEU A 133 -14.91 2.40 -3.36
CA LEU A 133 -14.66 2.73 -1.97
C LEU A 133 -13.46 3.68 -1.88
N ILE A 134 -13.67 4.86 -1.32
CA ILE A 134 -12.60 5.85 -1.10
C ILE A 134 -12.25 5.92 0.38
N LEU A 135 -10.96 5.78 0.65
CA LEU A 135 -10.35 5.81 1.96
C LEU A 135 -9.38 6.98 2.07
N LYS A 136 -9.30 7.60 3.25
CA LYS A 136 -8.33 8.65 3.55
C LYS A 136 -7.49 8.28 4.77
N MET A 137 -6.17 8.35 4.62
CA MET A 137 -5.23 8.19 5.72
C MET A 137 -5.35 9.35 6.71
N LYS A 138 -5.24 9.03 8.00
CA LYS A 138 -5.17 10.00 9.09
C LYS A 138 -3.77 10.10 9.69
#